data_AF-A0ABD1JAY3-F1
#
_entry.id   AF-A0ABD1JAY3-F1
#
_cell.length_a   1.000
_cell.length_b   1.000
_cell.length_c   1.000
_cell.angle_alpha   90.00
_cell.angle_beta   90.00
_cell.angle_gamma   90.00
#
_symmetry.space_group_name_H-M   'P 1'
#
loop_
_entity.id
_entity.type
_entity.pdbx_description
1 polymer ?
#
loop_
_entity_poly.entity_id
_entity_poly.type
_entity_poly.pdbx_seq_one_letter_code
_entity_poly.pdbx_strand_id
1 'polypeptide(L)'
;MIAEKIARIFQVYAPSLYITDDENVAIFPDASGHFHTYDLKPRGHYEVHGDDVTLPVAESSQGQPDHRFRFLRGQAPSAAAGAPPASIPSASKVKTYQRSVYIAEVDGGKIIPNRTVIVRFSEFEASTEGILSKVQAAMQSEEPYVLTDAQGNEIIDSEGTRGPLQEPMVSTCCESIVGCKTCIQQCLDASDVCPKCRGNDFTNHVHRLCGLMDALSALADIVKAD
;
A
#
# COMPACT_ATOMS: atom_id res chain seq x y z
N MET A 1 11.65 2.25 -15.22
CA MET A 1 11.78 3.04 -13.97
C MET A 1 11.38 4.48 -14.30
N ILE A 2 10.55 5.17 -13.50
CA ILE A 2 9.92 6.45 -13.88
C ILE A 2 10.51 7.60 -13.06
N ALA A 3 10.97 8.67 -13.71
CA ALA A 3 11.58 9.84 -13.08
C ALA A 3 10.67 10.48 -12.04
N GLU A 4 9.38 10.69 -12.32
CA GLU A 4 8.45 11.26 -11.34
C GLU A 4 8.34 10.44 -10.04
N LYS A 5 8.46 9.12 -10.12
CA LYS A 5 8.40 8.26 -8.93
C LYS A 5 9.68 8.38 -8.10
N ILE A 6 10.84 8.43 -8.76
CA ILE A 6 12.13 8.63 -8.11
C ILE A 6 12.18 10.02 -7.47
N ALA A 7 11.80 11.06 -8.23
CA ALA A 7 11.72 12.44 -7.76
C ALA A 7 10.94 12.59 -6.46
N ARG A 8 9.81 11.89 -6.29
CA ARG A 8 9.03 11.91 -5.05
C ARG A 8 9.71 11.21 -3.88
N ILE A 9 10.42 10.12 -4.12
CA ILE A 9 11.12 9.36 -3.07
C ILE A 9 12.31 10.18 -2.54
N PHE A 10 13.07 10.77 -3.46
CA PHE A 10 14.29 11.51 -3.16
C PHE A 10 14.06 13.02 -2.98
N GLN A 11 12.81 13.49 -3.08
CA GLN A 11 12.39 14.88 -2.92
C GLN A 11 13.12 15.88 -3.84
N VAL A 12 13.42 15.45 -5.07
CA VAL A 12 14.05 16.29 -6.12
C VAL A 12 13.05 16.66 -7.21
N TYR A 13 13.33 17.72 -7.97
CA TYR A 13 12.50 18.23 -9.04
C TYR A 13 12.61 17.34 -10.29
N ALA A 14 11.52 16.66 -10.65
CA ALA A 14 11.50 15.64 -11.70
C ALA A 14 12.10 16.08 -13.06
N PRO A 15 11.86 17.31 -13.56
CA PRO A 15 12.49 17.77 -14.81
C PRO A 15 14.01 17.93 -14.77
N SER A 16 14.60 18.06 -13.59
CA SER A 16 16.06 18.14 -13.39
C SER A 16 16.70 16.79 -13.01
N LEU A 17 15.89 15.73 -12.89
CA LEU A 17 16.33 14.46 -12.32
C LEU A 17 17.17 13.66 -13.31
N TYR A 18 18.33 13.19 -12.84
CA TYR A 18 19.14 12.16 -13.49
C TYR A 18 19.75 11.24 -12.43
N ILE A 19 20.26 10.08 -12.86
CA ILE A 19 20.96 9.15 -11.97
C ILE A 19 22.38 8.92 -12.46
N THR A 20 23.29 8.56 -11.58
CA THR A 20 24.65 8.12 -11.95
C THR A 20 24.90 6.70 -11.48
N ASP A 21 25.58 5.91 -12.29
CA ASP A 21 26.05 4.57 -11.89
C ASP A 21 27.40 4.64 -11.14
N ASP A 22 27.94 3.47 -10.76
CA ASP A 22 29.22 3.35 -10.05
C ASP A 22 30.43 3.88 -10.84
N GLU A 23 30.30 4.03 -12.16
CA GLU A 23 31.32 4.62 -13.03
C GLU A 23 31.14 6.14 -13.19
N ASN A 24 30.21 6.74 -12.43
CA ASN A 24 29.78 8.14 -12.52
C ASN A 24 29.23 8.53 -13.90
N VAL A 25 28.67 7.57 -14.64
CA VAL A 25 28.01 7.85 -15.92
C VAL A 25 26.60 8.32 -15.65
N ALA A 26 26.28 9.54 -16.12
CA ALA A 26 24.95 10.10 -15.98
C ALA A 26 23.96 9.47 -16.97
N ILE A 27 22.82 9.02 -16.44
CA ILE A 27 21.71 8.43 -17.16
C ILE A 27 20.51 9.35 -16.98
N PHE A 28 19.88 9.75 -18.09
CA PHE A 28 18.75 10.67 -18.10
C PHE A 28 17.45 9.94 -18.46
N PRO A 29 16.31 10.37 -17.93
CA PRO A 29 15.03 9.89 -18.41
C PRO A 29 14.77 10.39 -19.84
N ASP A 30 14.00 9.62 -20.60
CA ASP A 30 13.53 10.02 -21.92
C ASP A 30 12.45 11.14 -21.83
N ALA A 31 11.98 11.61 -22.99
CA ALA A 31 10.96 12.65 -23.07
C ALA A 31 9.61 12.26 -22.43
N SER A 32 9.38 10.96 -22.20
CA SER A 32 8.20 10.45 -21.49
C SER A 32 8.42 10.31 -19.98
N GLY A 33 9.60 10.67 -19.48
CA GLY A 33 9.98 10.58 -18.08
C GLY A 33 10.42 9.18 -17.64
N HIS A 34 10.82 8.30 -18.57
CA HIS A 34 11.21 6.92 -18.28
C HIS A 34 12.73 6.72 -18.43
N PHE A 35 13.32 5.98 -17.49
CA PHE A 35 14.66 5.42 -17.66
C PHE A 35 14.58 4.12 -18.45
N HIS A 36 15.34 4.03 -19.54
CA HIS A 36 15.44 2.82 -20.34
C HIS A 36 16.13 1.71 -19.55
N THR A 37 15.55 0.51 -19.60
CA THR A 37 16.10 -0.66 -18.90
C THR A 37 17.45 -1.11 -19.43
N TYR A 38 17.80 -0.75 -20.67
CA TYR A 38 19.10 -1.06 -21.28
C TYR A 38 20.25 -0.25 -20.69
N ASP A 39 19.96 0.93 -20.14
CA ASP A 39 20.96 1.77 -19.49
C ASP A 39 21.16 1.37 -18.01
N LEU A 40 20.34 0.44 -17.51
CA LEU A 40 20.38 -0.02 -16.12
C LEU A 40 20.95 -1.44 -16.01
N LYS A 41 22.07 -1.56 -15.28
CA LYS A 41 22.65 -2.83 -14.82
C LYS A 41 21.71 -3.50 -13.80
N PRO A 42 21.38 -4.80 -13.95
CA PRO A 42 20.61 -5.55 -12.96
C PRO A 42 21.31 -5.54 -11.59
N ARG A 43 20.58 -5.15 -10.54
CA ARG A 43 21.10 -4.99 -9.17
C ARG A 43 22.23 -3.94 -9.04
N GLY A 44 22.33 -3.02 -10.00
CA GLY A 44 23.26 -1.90 -9.94
C GLY A 44 22.91 -0.91 -8.83
N HIS A 45 23.93 -0.24 -8.30
CA HIS A 45 23.78 0.88 -7.37
C HIS A 45 23.75 2.19 -8.18
N TYR A 46 22.86 3.11 -7.79
CA TYR A 46 22.69 4.38 -8.47
C TYR A 46 22.52 5.50 -7.46
N GLU A 47 23.18 6.62 -7.73
CA GLU A 47 22.96 7.86 -7.01
C GLU A 47 21.94 8.71 -7.76
N VAL A 48 21.05 9.37 -7.02
CA VAL A 48 19.97 10.19 -7.59
C VAL A 48 20.32 11.67 -7.44
N HIS A 49 20.25 12.40 -8.54
CA HIS A 49 20.56 13.82 -8.63
C HIS A 49 19.35 14.60 -9.14
N GLY A 50 19.23 15.86 -8.72
CA GLY A 50 18.22 16.80 -9.18
C GLY A 50 18.16 18.02 -8.26
N ASP A 51 17.54 19.10 -8.74
CA ASP A 51 17.31 20.29 -7.94
C ASP A 51 16.31 19.99 -6.81
N ASP A 52 16.43 20.66 -5.68
CA ASP A 52 15.42 20.54 -4.62
C ASP A 52 14.06 21.05 -5.09
N VAL A 53 12.98 20.43 -4.59
CA VAL A 53 11.62 20.95 -4.78
C VAL A 53 11.47 22.22 -3.95
N THR A 54 11.90 23.35 -4.50
CA THR A 54 11.73 24.65 -3.87
C THR A 54 10.25 25.02 -3.96
N LEU A 55 9.51 24.94 -2.85
CA LEU A 55 8.15 25.47 -2.77
C LEU A 55 8.21 26.99 -3.01
N PRO A 56 7.39 27.57 -3.90
CA PRO A 56 7.33 29.01 -4.04
C PRO A 56 6.74 29.63 -2.77
N VAL A 57 7.50 30.56 -2.18
CA VAL A 57 7.04 31.46 -1.13
C VAL A 57 5.85 32.28 -1.65
N ALA A 58 4.84 32.43 -0.79
CA ALA A 58 3.57 33.08 -1.07
C ALA A 58 3.70 34.52 -1.61
N GLU A 59 2.92 34.83 -2.64
CA GLU A 59 2.38 36.17 -2.84
C GLU A 59 0.84 36.11 -2.92
N SER A 60 0.23 36.98 -2.13
CA SER A 60 -1.18 37.14 -1.84
C SER A 60 -1.96 37.86 -2.95
N SER A 61 -3.18 37.42 -3.26
CA SER A 61 -4.40 38.27 -3.16
C SER A 61 -5.70 37.60 -3.64
N GLN A 62 -6.64 37.50 -2.70
CA GLN A 62 -8.09 37.80 -2.77
C GLN A 62 -9.07 37.00 -3.66
N GLY A 63 -10.11 36.45 -3.02
CA GLY A 63 -11.44 36.27 -3.62
C GLY A 63 -12.26 35.08 -3.10
N GLN A 64 -12.75 35.13 -1.86
CA GLN A 64 -13.89 34.31 -1.37
C GLN A 64 -15.22 34.88 -1.91
N PRO A 65 -16.31 34.09 -2.06
CA PRO A 65 -17.19 33.77 -0.93
C PRO A 65 -17.62 32.28 -0.93
N ASP A 66 -17.55 31.58 0.21
CA ASP A 66 -18.62 31.45 1.22
C ASP A 66 -19.95 30.91 0.65
N HIS A 67 -20.30 29.66 1.00
CA HIS A 67 -21.65 29.34 1.50
C HIS A 67 -21.64 28.03 2.31
N ARG A 68 -22.24 28.14 3.49
CA ARG A 68 -22.37 27.18 4.59
C ARG A 68 -23.70 26.42 4.49
N PHE A 69 -23.66 25.13 4.82
CA PHE A 69 -24.71 24.08 4.99
C PHE A 69 -26.19 24.44 5.22
N ARG A 70 -27.14 23.64 4.69
CA ARG A 70 -28.06 22.74 5.47
C ARG A 70 -29.08 21.91 4.65
N PHE A 71 -29.51 20.82 5.31
CA PHE A 71 -30.38 19.71 4.88
C PHE A 71 -31.85 20.05 4.60
N LEU A 72 -32.46 19.32 3.65
CA LEU A 72 -33.91 19.11 3.58
C LEU A 72 -34.24 17.61 3.50
N ARG A 73 -35.12 17.21 4.41
CA ARG A 73 -35.74 15.91 4.61
C ARG A 73 -36.92 15.75 3.65
N GLY A 74 -37.02 14.64 2.92
CA GLY A 74 -38.18 14.26 2.12
C GLY A 74 -38.54 12.79 2.35
N GLN A 75 -39.80 12.53 2.72
CA GLN A 75 -40.38 11.21 2.98
C GLN A 75 -40.73 10.43 1.69
N ALA A 76 -40.88 9.11 1.85
CA ALA A 76 -41.06 8.01 0.89
C ALA A 76 -42.41 7.99 0.12
N PRO A 77 -42.67 7.00 -0.78
CA PRO A 77 -43.14 5.68 -0.30
C PRO A 77 -42.63 4.42 -1.03
N SER A 78 -42.42 3.37 -0.22
CA SER A 78 -42.71 1.92 -0.35
C SER A 78 -42.88 1.25 -1.74
N ALA A 79 -42.14 0.16 -1.94
CA ALA A 79 -42.69 -1.13 -2.38
C ALA A 79 -41.75 -2.29 -1.97
N ALA A 80 -42.27 -3.22 -1.18
CA ALA A 80 -41.61 -4.46 -0.80
C ALA A 80 -41.93 -5.56 -1.82
N ALA A 81 -40.91 -6.30 -2.25
CA ALA A 81 -41.07 -7.63 -2.85
C ALA A 81 -39.91 -8.51 -2.37
N GLY A 82 -40.25 -9.62 -1.72
CA GLY A 82 -39.33 -10.47 -0.99
C GLY A 82 -38.30 -11.19 -1.85
N ALA A 83 -37.10 -11.34 -1.28
CA ALA A 83 -36.08 -12.27 -1.73
C ALA A 83 -35.75 -13.24 -0.58
N PRO A 84 -35.45 -14.51 -0.87
CA PRO A 84 -35.27 -15.57 0.14
C PRO A 84 -34.04 -15.33 1.02
N PRO A 85 -33.96 -15.95 2.22
CA PRO A 85 -32.78 -15.85 3.05
C PRO A 85 -31.57 -16.42 2.31
N ALA A 86 -30.61 -15.55 1.98
CA ALA A 86 -29.32 -15.95 1.48
C ALA A 86 -28.68 -16.88 2.52
N SER A 87 -28.30 -18.06 2.04
CA SER A 87 -27.57 -19.07 2.78
C SER A 87 -26.37 -18.44 3.51
N ILE A 88 -26.33 -18.63 4.83
CA ILE A 88 -25.17 -18.33 5.65
C ILE A 88 -23.99 -19.10 5.04
N PRO A 89 -22.92 -18.43 4.56
CA PRO A 89 -21.75 -19.14 4.10
C PRO A 89 -21.19 -19.93 5.28
N SER A 90 -21.10 -21.24 5.09
CA SER A 90 -20.46 -22.18 5.99
C SER A 90 -19.14 -21.60 6.49
N ALA A 91 -18.93 -21.62 7.81
CA ALA A 91 -17.74 -21.07 8.46
C ALA A 91 -16.48 -21.70 7.87
N SER A 92 -15.88 -21.01 6.91
CA SER A 92 -14.53 -21.28 6.43
C SER A 92 -13.65 -21.34 7.67
N LYS A 93 -13.02 -22.50 7.93
CA LYS A 93 -12.10 -22.67 9.06
C LYS A 93 -11.06 -21.54 8.96
N VAL A 94 -11.14 -20.56 9.87
CA VAL A 94 -10.24 -19.41 9.85
C VAL A 94 -8.83 -19.95 10.06
N LYS A 95 -8.00 -19.83 9.02
CA LYS A 95 -6.61 -20.27 9.09
C LYS A 95 -5.89 -19.38 10.10
N THR A 96 -5.32 -20.02 11.12
CA THR A 96 -4.54 -19.33 12.16
C THR A 96 -3.06 -19.52 11.90
N TYR A 97 -2.32 -18.44 12.13
CA TYR A 97 -0.88 -18.35 12.02
C TYR A 97 -0.29 -18.19 13.42
N GLN A 98 0.96 -18.60 13.58
CA GLN A 98 1.70 -18.46 14.82
C GLN A 98 3.10 -17.92 14.51
N ARG A 99 3.52 -16.87 15.21
CA ARG A 99 4.85 -16.26 15.06
C ARG A 99 5.43 -15.86 16.41
N SER A 100 6.74 -16.02 16.53
CA SER A 100 7.50 -15.47 17.65
C SER A 100 7.81 -14.01 17.37
N VAL A 101 7.49 -13.13 18.31
CA VAL A 101 7.79 -11.70 18.27
C VAL A 101 8.74 -11.40 19.42
N TYR A 102 9.86 -10.75 19.12
CA TYR A 102 10.85 -10.38 20.13
C TYR A 102 10.49 -9.02 20.73
N ILE A 103 10.48 -8.95 22.05
CA ILE A 103 10.34 -7.70 22.79
C ILE A 103 11.73 -7.21 23.12
N ALA A 104 12.04 -6.00 22.69
CA ALA A 104 13.36 -5.43 22.78
C ALA A 104 13.29 -3.99 23.29
N GLU A 105 14.36 -3.57 23.93
CA GLU A 105 14.60 -2.16 24.29
C GLU A 105 15.64 -1.57 23.33
N VAL A 106 15.59 -0.26 23.14
CA VAL A 106 16.58 0.46 22.35
C VAL A 106 17.60 1.08 23.31
N ASP A 107 18.84 0.60 23.24
CA ASP A 107 19.95 1.14 24.02
C ASP A 107 21.08 1.53 23.08
N GLY A 108 21.52 2.79 23.14
CA GLY A 108 22.55 3.33 22.23
C GLY A 108 22.21 3.21 20.74
N GLY A 109 20.92 3.24 20.36
CA GLY A 109 20.46 3.05 18.98
C GLY A 109 20.47 1.61 18.50
N LYS A 110 20.78 0.64 19.37
CA LYS A 110 20.76 -0.79 19.08
C LYS A 110 19.54 -1.44 19.72
N ILE A 111 18.88 -2.30 18.96
CA ILE A 111 17.79 -3.13 19.46
C ILE A 111 18.36 -4.29 20.26
N ILE A 112 18.04 -4.36 21.55
CA ILE A 112 18.47 -5.41 22.47
C ILE A 112 17.24 -6.24 22.88
N PRO A 113 17.05 -7.44 22.28
CA PRO A 113 15.93 -8.29 22.64
C PRO A 113 16.10 -8.84 24.06
N ASN A 114 15.04 -8.69 24.86
CA ASN A 114 14.99 -9.14 26.25
C ASN A 114 14.00 -10.31 26.42
N ARG A 115 12.88 -10.29 25.67
CA ARG A 115 11.82 -11.30 25.80
C ARG A 115 11.30 -11.74 24.44
N THR A 116 10.51 -12.82 24.43
CA THR A 116 9.84 -13.32 23.23
C THR A 116 8.42 -13.71 23.58
N VAL A 117 7.46 -13.29 22.76
CA VAL A 117 6.05 -13.65 22.86
C VAL A 117 5.62 -14.41 21.61
N ILE A 118 4.79 -15.44 21.80
CA ILE A 118 4.21 -16.20 20.69
C ILE A 118 2.84 -15.60 20.39
N VAL A 119 2.72 -14.96 19.24
CA VAL A 119 1.47 -14.35 18.77
C VAL A 119 0.75 -15.34 17.86
N ARG A 120 -0.51 -15.61 18.18
CA ARG A 120 -1.44 -16.36 17.34
C ARG A 120 -2.46 -15.40 16.73
N PHE A 121 -2.56 -15.41 15.42
CA PHE A 121 -3.39 -14.46 14.68
C PHE A 121 -3.99 -15.11 13.44
N SER A 122 -5.16 -14.63 13.03
CA SER A 122 -5.76 -14.94 11.73
C SER A 122 -5.24 -14.01 10.64
N GLU A 123 -5.56 -14.30 9.38
CA GLU A 123 -5.25 -13.41 8.25
C GLU A 123 -5.83 -12.00 8.43
N PHE A 124 -7.02 -11.87 9.02
CA PHE A 124 -7.66 -10.59 9.26
C PHE A 124 -6.97 -9.77 10.36
N GLU A 125 -6.29 -10.44 11.29
CA GLU A 125 -5.53 -9.82 12.38
C GLU A 125 -4.06 -9.55 11.99
N ALA A 126 -3.66 -9.91 10.76
CA ALA A 126 -2.31 -9.70 10.24
C ALA A 126 -2.10 -8.24 9.77
N SER A 127 -2.30 -7.30 10.70
CA SER A 127 -2.01 -5.87 10.55
C SER A 127 -1.10 -5.41 11.68
N THR A 128 -0.45 -4.26 11.50
CA THR A 128 0.41 -3.66 12.52
C THR A 128 -0.37 -3.45 13.81
N GLU A 129 -1.57 -2.87 13.73
CA GLU A 129 -2.49 -2.69 14.87
C GLU A 129 -2.92 -4.03 15.50
N GLY A 130 -3.26 -5.04 14.68
CA GLY A 130 -3.74 -6.33 15.16
C GLY A 130 -2.66 -7.12 15.90
N ILE A 131 -1.43 -7.08 15.38
CA ILE A 131 -0.28 -7.73 16.02
C ILE A 131 0.12 -6.97 17.29
N LEU A 132 0.20 -5.63 17.26
CA LEU A 132 0.48 -4.82 18.46
C LEU A 132 -0.53 -5.08 19.57
N SER A 133 -1.82 -5.10 19.25
CA SER A 133 -2.89 -5.40 20.21
C SER A 133 -2.69 -6.75 20.90
N LYS A 134 -2.26 -7.77 20.15
CA LYS A 134 -1.96 -9.10 20.72
C LYS A 134 -0.70 -9.11 21.56
N VAL A 135 0.32 -8.36 21.17
CA VAL A 135 1.55 -8.21 21.95
C VAL A 135 1.24 -7.54 23.29
N GLN A 136 0.49 -6.43 23.28
CA GLN A 136 0.07 -5.74 24.51
C GLN A 136 -0.74 -6.65 25.43
N ALA A 137 -1.71 -7.39 24.88
CA ALA A 137 -2.49 -8.37 25.64
C ALA A 137 -1.61 -9.48 26.25
N ALA A 138 -0.59 -9.95 25.52
CA ALA A 138 0.36 -10.95 26.04
C ALA A 138 1.31 -10.39 27.10
N MET A 139 1.67 -9.11 26.98
CA MET A 139 2.57 -8.41 27.91
C MET A 139 1.85 -7.87 29.15
N GLN A 140 0.51 -7.81 29.13
CA GLN A 140 -0.30 -7.17 30.17
C GLN A 140 0.16 -5.73 30.44
N SER A 141 0.53 -5.03 29.38
CA SER A 141 1.07 -3.67 29.42
C SER A 141 0.25 -2.76 28.49
N GLU A 142 0.01 -1.54 28.94
CA GLU A 142 -0.59 -0.47 28.14
C GLU A 142 0.49 0.41 27.46
N GLU A 143 1.77 0.08 27.64
CA GLU A 143 2.85 0.82 26.97
C GLU A 143 2.74 0.69 25.44
N PRO A 144 2.98 1.78 24.71
CA PRO A 144 3.01 1.74 23.26
C PRO A 144 4.23 0.96 22.78
N TYR A 145 4.02 0.02 21.87
CA TYR A 145 5.09 -0.69 21.19
C TYR A 145 5.15 -0.24 19.72
N VAL A 146 6.35 -0.26 19.15
CA VAL A 146 6.58 -0.08 17.71
C VAL A 146 7.04 -1.41 17.14
N LEU A 147 6.38 -1.88 16.07
CA LEU A 147 6.82 -3.08 15.36
C LEU A 147 7.97 -2.72 14.44
N THR A 148 9.05 -3.49 14.49
CA THR A 148 10.21 -3.30 13.64
C THR A 148 10.65 -4.60 12.98
N ASP A 149 11.37 -4.48 11.87
CA ASP A 149 12.10 -5.60 11.28
C ASP A 149 13.37 -5.92 12.10
N ALA A 150 14.14 -6.93 11.67
CA ALA A 150 15.37 -7.33 12.36
C ALA A 150 16.49 -6.28 12.32
N GLN A 151 16.39 -5.26 11.44
CA GLN A 151 17.34 -4.16 11.32
C GLN A 151 16.91 -2.93 12.13
N GLY A 152 15.66 -2.91 12.62
CA GLY A 152 15.09 -1.83 13.39
C GLY A 152 14.29 -0.81 12.59
N ASN A 153 13.97 -1.11 11.33
CA ASN A 153 13.06 -0.27 10.56
C ASN A 153 11.62 -0.53 11.02
N GLU A 154 10.84 0.53 11.22
CA GLU A 154 9.43 0.43 11.59
C GLU A 154 8.62 -0.28 10.49
N ILE A 155 7.83 -1.26 10.89
CA ILE A 155 6.88 -1.96 10.03
C ILE A 155 5.59 -1.15 10.01
N ILE A 156 5.24 -0.64 8.84
CA ILE A 156 4.02 0.13 8.62
C ILE A 156 3.04 -0.69 7.78
N ASP A 157 1.75 -0.58 8.07
CA ASP A 157 0.71 -1.15 7.22
C ASP A 157 0.71 -0.46 5.85
N SER A 158 1.06 -1.23 4.83
CA SER A 158 1.11 -0.83 3.43
C SER A 158 0.60 -1.99 2.58
N GLU A 159 0.39 -1.75 1.29
CA GLU A 159 0.04 -2.81 0.34
C GLU A 159 1.08 -3.96 0.35
N GLY A 160 2.34 -3.67 0.68
CA GLY A 160 3.42 -4.65 0.77
C GLY A 160 3.45 -5.48 2.06
N THR A 161 2.76 -5.07 3.14
CA THR A 161 2.80 -5.74 4.45
C THR A 161 1.50 -6.46 4.82
N ARG A 162 0.38 -6.20 4.11
CA ARG A 162 -0.95 -6.79 4.38
C ARG A 162 -1.25 -8.10 3.62
N GLY A 163 -0.25 -8.97 3.48
CA GLY A 163 -0.43 -10.31 2.92
C GLY A 163 -0.78 -10.35 1.42
N PRO A 164 -1.05 -11.55 0.85
CA PRO A 164 -1.40 -11.68 -0.56
C PRO A 164 -2.75 -11.00 -0.82
N LEU A 165 -2.81 -10.16 -1.85
CA LEU A 165 -4.03 -9.49 -2.30
C LEU A 165 -5.12 -10.53 -2.61
N GLN A 166 -6.08 -10.68 -1.71
CA GLN A 166 -7.26 -11.51 -1.96
C GLN A 166 -8.16 -10.80 -2.95
N GLU A 167 -8.45 -11.46 -4.08
CA GLU A 167 -9.16 -10.85 -5.21
C GLU A 167 -8.49 -9.53 -5.68
N PRO A 168 -7.28 -9.62 -6.26
CA PRO A 168 -6.57 -8.43 -6.72
C PRO A 168 -7.38 -7.72 -7.81
N MET A 169 -7.46 -6.41 -7.69
CA MET A 169 -8.08 -5.53 -8.66
C MET A 169 -6.96 -4.88 -9.47
N VAL A 170 -7.09 -4.92 -10.79
CA VAL A 170 -6.24 -4.22 -11.74
C VAL A 170 -7.01 -3.04 -12.32
N SER A 171 -6.28 -2.05 -12.81
CA SER A 171 -6.89 -0.95 -13.53
C SER A 171 -6.22 -0.69 -14.88
N THR A 172 -7.05 -0.44 -15.90
CA THR A 172 -6.61 -0.11 -17.26
C THR A 172 -6.14 1.34 -17.37
N CYS A 173 -6.50 2.23 -16.45
CA CYS A 173 -6.03 3.62 -16.48
C CYS A 173 -4.53 3.76 -16.11
N CYS A 174 -3.94 2.77 -15.42
CA CYS A 174 -2.52 2.77 -15.04
C CYS A 174 -1.84 1.42 -15.25
N GLU A 175 -2.50 0.51 -15.95
CA GLU A 175 -2.01 -0.84 -16.31
C GLU A 175 -1.40 -1.59 -15.14
N SER A 176 -2.05 -1.54 -13.98
CA SER A 176 -1.46 -2.04 -12.74
C SER A 176 -2.49 -2.62 -11.78
N ILE A 177 -2.05 -3.51 -10.90
CA ILE A 177 -2.74 -3.84 -9.66
C ILE A 177 -2.88 -2.56 -8.83
N VAL A 178 -4.08 -2.32 -8.30
CA VAL A 178 -4.47 -1.12 -7.56
C VAL A 178 -4.92 -1.42 -6.12
N GLY A 179 -5.20 -2.68 -5.78
CA GLY A 179 -5.57 -3.10 -4.43
C GLY A 179 -6.41 -4.37 -4.42
N CYS A 180 -6.95 -4.76 -3.27
CA CYS A 180 -7.91 -5.87 -3.17
C CYS A 180 -9.33 -5.37 -3.47
N LYS A 181 -10.24 -6.29 -3.80
CA LYS A 181 -11.65 -5.97 -4.10
C LYS A 181 -12.31 -5.12 -3.02
N THR A 182 -12.14 -5.48 -1.74
CA THR A 182 -12.77 -4.75 -0.63
C THR A 182 -12.25 -3.33 -0.51
N CYS A 183 -10.93 -3.12 -0.58
CA CYS A 183 -10.34 -1.78 -0.52
C CYS A 183 -10.77 -0.93 -1.71
N ILE A 184 -10.81 -1.50 -2.91
CA ILE A 184 -11.22 -0.76 -4.10
C ILE A 184 -12.71 -0.44 -4.11
N GLN A 185 -13.56 -1.33 -3.61
CA GLN A 185 -14.98 -1.02 -3.46
C GLN A 185 -15.18 0.18 -2.52
N GLN A 186 -14.47 0.21 -1.39
CA GLN A 186 -14.50 1.38 -0.49
C GLN A 186 -14.02 2.66 -1.17
N CYS A 187 -12.99 2.58 -2.02
CA CYS A 187 -12.54 3.72 -2.80
C CYS A 187 -13.63 4.21 -3.77
N LEU A 188 -14.28 3.30 -4.51
CA LEU A 188 -15.34 3.62 -5.46
C LEU A 188 -16.58 4.23 -4.79
N ASP A 189 -16.91 3.76 -3.58
CA ASP A 189 -18.01 4.31 -2.80
C ASP A 189 -17.74 5.77 -2.36
N ALA A 190 -16.46 6.15 -2.25
CA ALA A 190 -16.03 7.49 -1.83
C ALA A 190 -15.69 8.43 -3.00
N SER A 191 -15.15 7.91 -4.11
CA SER A 191 -14.64 8.69 -5.24
C SER A 191 -14.51 7.86 -6.51
N ASP A 192 -14.78 8.46 -7.67
CA ASP A 192 -14.58 7.84 -8.99
C ASP A 192 -13.18 8.11 -9.58
N VAL A 193 -12.18 8.23 -8.71
CA VAL A 193 -10.80 8.55 -9.06
C VAL A 193 -9.91 7.37 -8.70
N CYS A 194 -9.01 6.98 -9.61
CA CYS A 194 -8.10 5.87 -9.38
C CYS A 194 -7.20 6.15 -8.17
N PRO A 195 -7.14 5.25 -7.16
CA PRO A 195 -6.31 5.48 -5.98
C PRO A 195 -4.81 5.48 -6.30
N LYS A 196 -4.42 4.92 -7.45
CA LYS A 196 -3.02 4.82 -7.87
C LYS A 196 -2.55 6.01 -8.73
N CYS A 197 -3.21 6.27 -9.85
CA CYS A 197 -2.79 7.31 -10.80
C CYS A 197 -3.67 8.57 -10.80
N ARG A 198 -4.76 8.57 -10.02
CA ARG A 198 -5.76 9.63 -10.01
C ARG A 198 -6.46 9.89 -11.36
N GLY A 199 -6.46 8.90 -12.26
CA GLY A 199 -7.28 8.93 -13.46
C GLY A 199 -8.77 8.99 -13.11
N ASN A 200 -9.53 9.75 -13.89
CA ASN A 200 -10.98 9.85 -13.77
C ASN A 200 -11.66 8.59 -14.33
N ASP A 201 -12.97 8.47 -14.10
CA ASP A 201 -13.79 7.36 -14.62
C ASP A 201 -13.30 5.98 -14.14
N PHE A 202 -12.79 5.94 -12.90
CA PHE A 202 -12.13 4.76 -12.34
C PHE A 202 -13.06 3.54 -12.30
N THR A 203 -14.35 3.75 -12.10
CA THR A 203 -15.38 2.70 -12.10
C THR A 203 -15.39 1.88 -13.39
N ASN A 204 -15.13 2.52 -14.54
CA ASN A 204 -15.08 1.83 -15.84
C ASN A 204 -13.73 1.18 -16.13
N HIS A 205 -12.68 1.63 -15.43
CA HIS A 205 -11.31 1.20 -15.65
C HIS A 205 -10.82 0.14 -14.66
N VAL A 206 -11.64 -0.29 -13.71
CA VAL A 206 -11.25 -1.25 -12.68
C VAL A 206 -11.82 -2.63 -12.95
N HIS A 207 -10.96 -3.65 -12.88
CA HIS A 207 -11.35 -5.03 -13.14
C HIS A 207 -10.76 -5.97 -12.09
N ARG A 208 -11.52 -7.00 -11.73
CA ARG A 208 -11.03 -8.08 -10.89
C ARG A 208 -10.11 -8.98 -11.73
N LEU A 209 -8.90 -9.23 -11.22
CA LEU A 209 -7.98 -10.17 -11.83
C LEU A 209 -8.35 -11.59 -11.37
N CYS A 210 -8.99 -12.34 -12.26
CA CYS A 210 -9.35 -13.74 -12.05
C CYS A 210 -8.21 -14.69 -12.45
N GLY A 211 -8.14 -15.87 -11.83
CA GLY A 211 -7.18 -16.92 -12.23
C GLY A 211 -5.71 -16.65 -11.84
N LEU A 212 -5.38 -15.50 -11.25
CA LEU A 212 -4.02 -15.24 -10.75
C LEU A 212 -3.59 -16.29 -9.72
N MET A 213 -4.47 -16.66 -8.79
CA MET A 213 -4.16 -17.68 -7.79
C MET A 213 -3.96 -19.06 -8.42
N ASP A 214 -4.73 -19.39 -9.46
CA ASP A 214 -4.58 -20.66 -10.19
C ASP A 214 -3.25 -20.69 -10.95
N ALA A 215 -2.90 -19.58 -11.61
CA ALA A 215 -1.63 -19.41 -12.29
C ALA A 215 -0.44 -19.48 -11.32
N LEU A 216 -0.50 -18.75 -10.19
CA LEU A 216 0.53 -18.80 -9.15
C LEU A 216 0.63 -20.19 -8.52
N SER A 217 -0.48 -20.91 -8.35
CA SER A 217 -0.49 -22.28 -7.85
C SER A 217 0.17 -23.25 -8.83
N ALA A 218 -0.09 -23.11 -10.13
CA ALA A 218 0.58 -23.90 -11.17
C ALA A 218 2.10 -23.63 -11.22
N LEU A 219 2.52 -22.40 -10.91
CA LEU A 219 3.95 -22.03 -10.82
C LEU A 219 4.60 -22.51 -9.53
N ALA A 220 3.85 -22.71 -8.45
CA ALA A 220 4.38 -23.12 -7.15
C ALA A 220 5.03 -24.51 -7.19
N ASP A 221 4.59 -25.39 -8.09
CA ASP A 221 5.18 -26.71 -8.29
C ASP A 221 6.47 -26.65 -9.12
N ILE A 222 6.66 -25.60 -9.91
CA ILE A 222 7.89 -25.34 -10.68
C ILE A 222 8.99 -24.77 -9.78
N VAL A 223 8.62 -23.91 -8.83
CA VAL A 223 9.57 -23.24 -7.90
C VAL A 223 10.07 -24.17 -6.78
N LYS A 224 9.39 -25.30 -6.53
CA LYS A 224 9.79 -26.29 -5.51
C LYS A 224 10.71 -27.40 -6.03
N ALA A 225 11.11 -27.37 -7.29
CA ALA A 225 11.89 -28.43 -7.92
C ALA A 225 13.42 -28.28 -7.81
N ASP A 226 13.93 -27.29 -7.07
CA ASP A 226 15.36 -27.10 -6.75
C ASP A 226 15.64 -27.22 -5.25
#